data_AF-A0A1T2XNR4-F1
#
_entry.id   AF-A0A1T2XNR4-F1
#
_cell.length_a   1.000
_cell.length_b   1.000
_cell.length_c   1.000
_cell.angle_alpha   90.00
_cell.angle_beta   90.00
_cell.angle_gamma   90.00
#
_symmetry.space_group_name_H-M   'P 1'
#
loop_
_entity.id
_entity.type
_entity.pdbx_description
1 polymer ?
#
loop_
_entity_poly.entity_id
_entity_poly.type
_entity_poly.pdbx_seq_one_letter_code
_entity_poly.pdbx_strand_id
1 'polypeptide(L)'
;MTAEECINKAYHSILHSDFEQAIYWFEQAIALEGDNPNHHYKLSITYARSNRVALAIEQAELAIHYAPSNEGYKIHLNCLLAKKKTMDAKKMMYQSLQETHHAIMLLKEAIALDSLAIQSYVVLAMAYAELQDYHQAIQYVKEAQKLDPYDIVIEDLLNQYKQSLAKLLKS
;
A
#
# COMPACT_ATOMS: atom_id res chain seq x y z
N MET A 1 -7.38 -30.34 16.77
CA MET A 1 -6.81 -29.43 15.75
C MET A 1 -5.98 -28.41 16.49
N THR A 2 -4.68 -28.33 16.21
CA THR A 2 -3.76 -27.37 16.87
C THR A 2 -3.66 -26.07 16.09
N ALA A 3 -3.15 -25.01 16.71
CA ALA A 3 -2.88 -23.75 16.00
C ALA A 3 -1.87 -23.98 14.87
N GLU A 4 -0.82 -24.78 15.10
CA GLU A 4 0.16 -25.14 14.08
C GLU A 4 -0.46 -25.87 12.87
N GLU A 5 -1.39 -26.80 13.10
CA GLU A 5 -2.14 -27.45 12.02
C GLU A 5 -2.97 -26.44 11.21
N CYS A 6 -3.60 -25.47 11.87
CA CYS A 6 -4.32 -24.38 11.19
C CYS A 6 -3.36 -23.53 10.35
N ILE A 7 -2.19 -23.16 10.87
CA ILE A 7 -1.17 -22.39 10.13
C ILE A 7 -0.69 -23.16 8.88
N ASN A 8 -0.44 -24.46 9.00
CA ASN A 8 -0.03 -25.29 7.87
C ASN A 8 -1.10 -25.33 6.77
N LYS A 9 -2.38 -25.45 7.16
CA LYS A 9 -3.50 -25.36 6.21
C LYS A 9 -3.60 -23.98 5.57
N ALA A 10 -3.39 -22.90 6.33
CA ALA A 10 -3.39 -21.55 5.80
C ALA A 10 -2.33 -21.36 4.70
N TYR A 11 -1.11 -21.85 4.94
CA TYR A 11 -0.06 -21.80 3.92
C TYR A 11 -0.36 -22.67 2.70
N HIS A 12 -0.92 -23.87 2.92
CA HIS A 12 -1.36 -24.71 1.82
C HIS A 12 -2.39 -23.97 0.95
N SER A 13 -3.35 -23.27 1.55
CA SER A 13 -4.30 -22.43 0.82
C SER A 13 -3.62 -21.27 0.05
N ILE A 14 -2.63 -20.59 0.66
CA ILE A 14 -1.84 -19.54 -0.04
C ILE A 14 -1.14 -20.10 -1.28
N LEU A 15 -0.55 -21.30 -1.20
CA LEU A 15 0.11 -21.94 -2.34
C LEU A 15 -0.84 -22.21 -3.51
N HIS A 16 -2.12 -22.45 -3.20
CA HIS A 16 -3.19 -22.60 -4.18
C HIS A 16 -3.84 -21.26 -4.56
N SER A 17 -3.29 -20.13 -4.11
CA SER A 17 -3.83 -18.78 -4.28
C SER A 17 -5.24 -18.57 -3.70
N ASP A 18 -5.66 -19.45 -2.78
CA ASP A 18 -6.94 -19.34 -2.08
C ASP A 18 -6.74 -18.53 -0.80
N PHE A 19 -6.77 -17.20 -0.95
CA PHE A 19 -6.54 -16.29 0.17
C PHE A 19 -7.70 -16.26 1.16
N GLU A 20 -8.92 -16.56 0.73
CA GLU A 20 -10.08 -16.61 1.63
C GLU A 20 -10.00 -17.80 2.58
N GLN A 21 -9.65 -18.97 2.05
CA GLN A 21 -9.44 -20.15 2.87
C GLN A 21 -8.21 -19.98 3.78
N ALA A 22 -7.16 -19.30 3.31
CA ALA A 22 -6.01 -18.96 4.14
C ALA A 22 -6.39 -18.05 5.32
N ILE A 23 -7.17 -17.00 5.06
CA ILE A 23 -7.72 -16.09 6.09
C ILE A 23 -8.47 -16.91 7.14
N TYR A 24 -9.40 -17.76 6.72
CA TYR A 24 -10.17 -18.61 7.62
C TYR A 24 -9.26 -19.43 8.55
N TRP A 25 -8.24 -20.09 7.99
CA TRP A 25 -7.33 -20.91 8.80
C TRP A 25 -6.45 -20.10 9.75
N PHE A 26 -6.03 -18.90 9.36
CA PHE A 26 -5.35 -17.98 10.29
C PHE A 26 -6.27 -17.52 11.42
N GLU A 27 -7.53 -17.18 11.13
CA GLU A 27 -8.53 -16.84 12.15
C GLU A 27 -8.74 -18.02 13.13
N GLN A 28 -8.76 -19.26 12.64
CA GLN A 28 -8.83 -20.45 13.50
C GLN A 28 -7.57 -20.62 14.36
N ALA A 29 -6.38 -20.32 13.84
CA ALA A 29 -5.14 -20.36 14.62
C ALA A 29 -5.15 -19.31 15.74
N ILE A 30 -5.64 -18.10 15.46
CA ILE A 30 -5.81 -17.02 16.45
C ILE A 30 -6.87 -17.39 17.50
N ALA A 31 -7.95 -18.08 17.10
CA ALA A 31 -8.95 -18.54 18.06
C ALA A 31 -8.39 -19.57 19.08
N LEU A 32 -7.33 -20.29 18.71
CA LEU A 32 -6.63 -21.24 19.57
C LEU A 32 -5.50 -20.59 20.38
N GLU A 33 -4.74 -19.69 19.76
CA GLU A 33 -3.60 -18.96 20.35
C GLU A 33 -3.69 -17.48 20.00
N GLY A 34 -4.54 -16.76 20.74
CA GLY A 34 -4.91 -15.37 20.45
C GLY A 34 -3.92 -14.31 20.91
N ASP A 35 -2.87 -14.69 21.63
CA ASP A 35 -1.77 -13.84 22.08
C ASP A 35 -0.49 -14.02 21.25
N ASN A 36 -0.52 -14.89 20.23
CA ASN A 36 0.63 -15.15 19.39
C ASN A 36 0.78 -14.06 18.30
N PRO A 37 1.78 -13.16 18.39
CA PRO A 37 1.91 -12.05 17.46
C PRO A 37 2.19 -12.49 16.02
N ASN A 38 2.79 -13.67 15.81
CA ASN A 38 3.08 -14.19 14.48
C ASN A 38 1.81 -14.57 13.73
N HIS A 39 0.76 -15.02 14.42
CA HIS A 39 -0.52 -15.35 13.78
C HIS A 39 -1.21 -14.08 13.27
N HIS A 40 -1.29 -13.05 14.11
CA HIS A 40 -1.80 -11.73 13.74
C HIS A 40 -1.03 -11.12 12.56
N TYR A 41 0.29 -11.17 12.59
CA TYR A 41 1.14 -10.68 11.49
C TYR A 41 0.92 -11.45 10.17
N LYS A 42 0.72 -12.76 10.21
CA LYS A 42 0.45 -13.55 8.99
C LYS A 42 -0.95 -13.27 8.44
N LEU A 43 -1.93 -13.09 9.32
CA LEU A 43 -3.26 -12.70 8.92
C LEU A 43 -3.28 -11.29 8.31
N SER A 44 -2.53 -10.33 8.87
CA SER A 44 -2.44 -8.97 8.31
C SER A 44 -1.90 -8.97 6.88
N ILE A 45 -0.82 -9.72 6.62
CA ILE A 45 -0.28 -9.91 5.27
C ILE A 45 -1.35 -10.48 4.33
N THR A 46 -2.07 -11.50 4.79
CA THR A 46 -3.07 -12.19 3.96
C THR A 46 -4.25 -11.27 3.63
N TYR A 47 -4.78 -10.52 4.61
CA TYR A 47 -5.80 -9.51 4.37
C TYR A 47 -5.31 -8.41 3.40
N ALA A 48 -4.07 -7.97 3.53
CA ALA A 48 -3.50 -6.95 2.63
C ALA A 48 -3.42 -7.44 1.18
N ARG A 49 -3.09 -8.72 0.97
CA ARG A 49 -3.10 -9.37 -0.35
C ARG A 49 -4.52 -9.48 -0.94
N SER A 50 -5.52 -9.73 -0.10
CA SER A 50 -6.94 -9.70 -0.50
C SER A 50 -7.53 -8.29 -0.57
N ASN A 51 -6.70 -7.24 -0.56
CA ASN A 51 -7.09 -5.83 -0.61
C ASN A 51 -8.00 -5.37 0.57
N ARG A 52 -8.05 -6.14 1.67
CA ARG A 52 -8.76 -5.81 2.91
C ARG A 52 -7.86 -5.04 3.86
N VAL A 53 -7.38 -3.87 3.42
CA VAL A 53 -6.29 -3.14 4.10
C VAL A 53 -6.67 -2.67 5.51
N ALA A 54 -7.93 -2.32 5.76
CA ALA A 54 -8.37 -1.92 7.10
C ALA A 54 -8.21 -3.07 8.12
N LEU A 55 -8.70 -4.27 7.78
CA LEU A 55 -8.54 -5.46 8.61
C LEU A 55 -7.07 -5.87 8.75
N ALA A 56 -6.26 -5.67 7.69
CA ALA A 56 -4.83 -5.90 7.77
C ALA A 56 -4.15 -5.01 8.83
N ILE A 57 -4.52 -3.73 8.90
CA ILE A 57 -3.98 -2.78 9.87
C ILE A 57 -4.34 -3.22 11.30
N GLU A 58 -5.59 -3.57 11.56
CA GLU A 58 -6.04 -4.03 12.88
C GLU A 58 -5.21 -5.24 13.37
N GLN A 59 -4.96 -6.21 12.49
CA GLN A 59 -4.16 -7.38 12.84
C GLN A 59 -2.67 -7.04 13.01
N ALA A 60 -2.12 -6.11 12.23
CA ALA A 60 -0.75 -5.66 12.40
C ALA A 60 -0.56 -4.89 13.74
N GLU A 61 -1.55 -4.10 14.14
CA GLU A 61 -1.57 -3.43 15.46
C GLU A 61 -1.60 -4.45 16.61
N LEU A 62 -2.39 -5.53 16.49
CA LEU A 62 -2.38 -6.62 17.46
C LEU A 62 -1.03 -7.35 17.51
N ALA A 63 -0.36 -7.58 16.38
CA ALA A 63 0.98 -8.15 16.36
C ALA A 63 1.99 -7.28 17.12
N ILE A 64 1.91 -5.95 16.98
CA ILE A 64 2.73 -4.99 17.74
C ILE A 64 2.33 -4.98 19.21
N HIS A 65 1.04 -5.08 19.53
CA HIS A 65 0.56 -5.11 20.91
C HIS A 65 1.19 -6.27 21.70
N TYR A 66 1.21 -7.48 21.12
CA TYR A 66 1.78 -8.66 21.77
C TYR A 66 3.31 -8.74 21.68
N ALA A 67 3.95 -8.02 20.74
CA ALA A 67 5.40 -7.95 20.61
C ALA A 67 5.90 -6.54 20.22
N PRO A 68 5.85 -5.56 21.15
CA PRO A 68 6.12 -4.15 20.85
C PRO A 68 7.57 -3.84 20.49
N SER A 69 8.51 -4.72 20.86
CA SER A 69 9.92 -4.60 20.52
C SER A 69 10.26 -5.10 19.10
N ASN A 70 9.30 -5.74 18.40
CA ASN A 70 9.55 -6.24 17.05
C ASN A 70 9.42 -5.12 16.01
N GLU A 71 10.56 -4.62 15.55
CA GLU A 71 10.61 -3.53 14.57
C GLU A 71 10.04 -3.93 13.21
N GLY A 72 10.13 -5.21 12.84
CA GLY A 72 9.57 -5.73 11.59
C GLY A 72 8.04 -5.54 11.51
N TYR A 73 7.33 -5.70 12.63
CA TYR A 73 5.88 -5.47 12.67
C TYR A 73 5.53 -3.99 12.53
N LYS A 74 6.33 -3.08 13.10
CA LYS A 74 6.14 -1.63 12.93
C LYS A 74 6.37 -1.20 11.48
N ILE A 75 7.44 -1.70 10.86
CA ILE A 75 7.71 -1.47 9.43
C ILE A 75 6.54 -1.97 8.59
N HIS A 76 6.04 -3.17 8.87
CA HIS A 76 4.87 -3.71 8.16
C HIS A 76 3.62 -2.85 8.34
N LEU A 77 3.32 -2.39 9.56
CA LEU A 77 2.20 -1.49 9.81
C LEU A 77 2.36 -0.19 9.03
N ASN A 78 3.56 0.40 8.97
CA ASN A 78 3.82 1.60 8.17
C ASN A 78 3.54 1.37 6.68
N CYS A 79 3.96 0.22 6.12
CA CYS A 79 3.63 -0.15 4.74
C CYS A 79 2.10 -0.25 4.53
N LEU A 80 1.36 -0.83 5.48
CA LEU A 80 -0.10 -0.93 5.39
C LEU A 80 -0.79 0.44 5.50
N LEU A 81 -0.31 1.32 6.39
CA LEU A 81 -0.81 2.67 6.54
C LEU A 81 -0.53 3.51 5.29
N ALA A 82 0.66 3.39 4.70
CA ALA A 82 1.00 4.00 3.42
C ALA A 82 0.06 3.52 2.31
N LYS A 83 -0.17 2.21 2.21
CA LYS A 83 -1.11 1.62 1.25
C LYS A 83 -2.53 2.17 1.44
N LYS A 84 -3.03 2.24 2.67
CA LYS A 84 -4.35 2.80 3.00
C LYS A 84 -4.45 4.27 2.55
N LYS A 85 -3.49 5.11 2.93
CA LYS A 85 -3.45 6.52 2.52
C LYS A 85 -3.44 6.69 1.01
N THR A 86 -2.68 5.87 0.29
CA THR A 86 -2.67 5.87 -1.17
C THR A 86 -4.01 5.45 -1.78
N MET A 87 -4.69 4.46 -1.20
CA MET A 87 -6.03 4.06 -1.62
C MET A 87 -7.08 5.15 -1.37
N ASP A 88 -7.01 5.81 -0.21
CA ASP A 88 -7.93 6.89 0.15
C ASP A 88 -7.69 8.12 -0.74
N ALA A 89 -6.43 8.51 -0.96
CA ALA A 89 -6.06 9.58 -1.88
C ALA A 89 -6.59 9.34 -3.31
N LYS A 90 -6.45 8.11 -3.84
CA LYS A 90 -7.01 7.75 -5.16
C LYS A 90 -8.51 7.99 -5.27
N LYS A 91 -9.28 7.77 -4.20
CA LYS A 91 -10.74 7.97 -4.21
C LYS A 91 -11.10 9.45 -4.21
N MET A 92 -10.27 10.29 -3.60
CA MET A 92 -10.47 11.74 -3.47
C MET A 92 -10.03 12.48 -4.73
N MET A 93 -9.02 11.95 -5.43
CA MET A 93 -8.60 12.46 -6.73
C MET A 93 -9.79 12.53 -7.69
N TYR A 94 -9.83 13.61 -8.48
CA TYR A 94 -10.88 13.90 -9.47
C TYR A 94 -12.25 14.29 -8.91
N GLN A 95 -12.45 14.34 -7.58
CA GLN A 95 -13.72 14.80 -7.02
C GLN A 95 -13.84 16.33 -7.06
N SER A 96 -12.79 17.05 -6.67
CA SER A 96 -12.68 18.51 -6.78
C SER A 96 -11.22 18.94 -6.64
N LEU A 97 -10.91 20.19 -6.98
CA LEU A 97 -9.57 20.74 -6.76
C LEU A 97 -9.15 20.67 -5.29
N GLN A 98 -10.07 20.96 -4.36
CA GLN A 98 -9.80 20.90 -2.93
C GLN A 98 -9.45 19.47 -2.48
N GLU A 99 -10.22 18.49 -2.94
CA GLU A 99 -9.98 17.07 -2.64
C GLU A 99 -8.66 16.57 -3.25
N THR A 100 -8.31 17.02 -4.46
CA THR A 100 -7.01 16.72 -5.07
C THR A 100 -5.83 17.26 -4.25
N HIS A 101 -5.95 18.47 -3.67
CA HIS A 101 -4.93 18.98 -2.75
C HIS A 101 -4.83 18.15 -1.46
N HIS A 102 -5.96 17.69 -0.93
CA HIS A 102 -5.96 16.80 0.23
C HIS A 102 -5.33 15.43 -0.09
N ALA A 103 -5.63 14.87 -1.27
CA ALA A 103 -5.01 13.65 -1.76
C ALA A 103 -3.48 13.77 -1.83
N ILE A 104 -2.95 14.90 -2.32
CA ILE A 104 -1.51 15.18 -2.34
C ILE A 104 -0.90 15.13 -0.94
N MET A 105 -1.59 15.67 0.08
CA MET A 105 -1.11 15.62 1.46
C MET A 105 -1.04 14.18 1.99
N LEU A 106 -2.11 13.40 1.79
CA LEU A 106 -2.14 11.98 2.18
C LEU A 106 -1.04 11.16 1.51
N LEU A 107 -0.74 11.44 0.24
CA LEU A 107 0.29 10.73 -0.52
C LEU A 107 1.70 11.08 -0.05
N LYS A 108 1.96 12.34 0.34
CA LYS A 108 3.22 12.74 0.97
C LYS A 108 3.42 12.03 2.31
N GLU A 109 2.37 11.93 3.12
CA GLU A 109 2.40 11.15 4.36
C GLU A 109 2.63 9.65 4.09
N ALA A 110 2.01 9.10 3.04
CA ALA A 110 2.23 7.70 2.65
C ALA A 110 3.70 7.43 2.30
N ILE A 111 4.35 8.32 1.56
CA ILE A 111 5.77 8.23 1.20
C ILE A 111 6.67 8.37 2.44
N ALA A 112 6.29 9.22 3.41
CA ALA A 112 7.04 9.37 4.65
C ALA A 112 6.97 8.11 5.53
N LEU A 113 5.84 7.37 5.47
CA LEU A 113 5.67 6.09 6.16
C LEU A 113 6.43 4.95 5.45
N ASP A 114 6.39 4.93 4.12
CA ASP A 114 7.05 3.92 3.30
C ASP A 114 7.64 4.55 2.03
N SER A 115 8.95 4.81 2.06
CA SER A 115 9.68 5.39 0.93
C SER A 115 9.85 4.43 -0.24
N LEU A 116 9.47 3.15 -0.11
CA LEU A 116 9.51 2.15 -1.18
C LEU A 116 8.11 1.94 -1.81
N ALA A 117 7.09 2.67 -1.36
CA ALA A 117 5.75 2.58 -1.91
C ALA A 117 5.64 3.26 -3.28
N ILE A 118 6.10 2.58 -4.33
CA ILE A 118 6.09 3.04 -5.74
C ILE A 118 4.71 3.59 -6.14
N GLN A 119 3.64 2.90 -5.75
CA GLN A 119 2.29 3.32 -6.09
C GLN A 119 1.93 4.69 -5.49
N SER A 120 2.46 5.04 -4.32
CA SER A 120 2.24 6.36 -3.71
C SER A 120 2.90 7.47 -4.53
N TYR A 121 4.11 7.23 -5.05
CA TYR A 121 4.79 8.16 -5.96
C TYR A 121 4.04 8.35 -7.28
N VAL A 122 3.59 7.25 -7.90
CA VAL A 122 2.82 7.28 -9.15
C VAL A 122 1.52 8.08 -8.98
N VAL A 123 0.76 7.79 -7.92
CA VAL A 123 -0.51 8.47 -7.66
C VAL A 123 -0.29 9.94 -7.31
N LEU A 124 0.79 10.27 -6.59
CA LEU A 124 1.15 11.66 -6.30
C LEU A 124 1.46 12.43 -7.58
N ALA A 125 2.19 11.83 -8.51
CA ALA A 125 2.46 12.43 -9.80
C ALA A 125 1.17 12.66 -10.61
N MET A 126 0.26 11.68 -10.61
CA MET A 126 -1.06 11.82 -11.25
C MET A 126 -1.89 12.95 -10.62
N ALA A 127 -1.85 13.12 -9.30
CA ALA A 127 -2.54 14.20 -8.61
C ALA A 127 -1.99 15.59 -8.99
N TYR A 128 -0.68 15.73 -9.13
CA TYR A 128 -0.09 16.98 -9.65
C TYR A 128 -0.42 17.21 -11.13
N ALA A 129 -0.43 16.16 -11.95
CA ALA A 129 -0.81 16.26 -13.35
C ALA A 129 -2.28 16.71 -13.51
N GLU A 130 -3.17 16.27 -12.63
CA GLU A 130 -4.56 16.73 -12.58
C GLU A 130 -4.67 18.24 -12.28
N LEU A 131 -3.76 18.76 -11.45
CA LEU A 131 -3.63 20.20 -11.20
C LEU A 131 -2.84 20.94 -12.30
N GLN A 132 -2.49 20.25 -13.39
CA GLN A 132 -1.62 20.73 -14.48
C GLN A 132 -0.21 21.17 -14.03
N ASP A 133 0.21 20.79 -12.83
CA ASP A 133 1.59 20.98 -12.36
C ASP A 133 2.47 19.83 -12.88
N TYR A 134 2.77 19.89 -14.17
CA TYR A 134 3.58 18.87 -14.84
C TYR A 134 5.04 18.86 -14.36
N HIS A 135 5.53 19.95 -13.74
CA HIS A 135 6.86 19.97 -13.15
C HIS A 135 6.95 19.01 -11.96
N GLN A 136 6.02 19.13 -11.01
CA GLN A 136 5.94 18.21 -9.87
C GLN A 136 5.58 16.79 -10.33
N ALA A 137 4.66 16.64 -11.29
CA ALA A 137 4.30 15.34 -11.81
C ALA A 137 5.53 14.58 -12.35
N ILE A 138 6.33 15.21 -13.21
CA ILE A 138 7.56 14.63 -13.75
C ILE A 138 8.57 14.29 -12.65
N GLN A 139 8.72 15.15 -11.64
CA GLN A 139 9.62 14.90 -10.51
C GLN A 139 9.24 13.59 -9.80
N TYR A 140 7.97 13.43 -9.42
CA TYR A 140 7.54 12.25 -8.68
C TYR A 140 7.47 10.97 -9.54
N VAL A 141 7.16 11.06 -10.83
CA VAL A 141 7.29 9.89 -11.74
C VAL A 141 8.74 9.44 -11.82
N LYS A 142 9.71 10.35 -11.86
CA LYS A 142 11.14 9.98 -11.85
C LYS A 142 11.55 9.30 -10.55
N GLU A 143 11.03 9.72 -9.40
CA GLU A 143 11.28 9.00 -8.14
C GLU A 143 10.69 7.58 -8.19
N ALA A 144 9.48 7.41 -8.73
CA ALA A 144 8.91 6.08 -8.97
C ALA A 144 9.80 5.24 -9.92
N GLN A 145 10.31 5.84 -11.00
CA GLN A 145 11.19 5.18 -11.96
C GLN A 145 12.53 4.76 -11.37
N LYS A 146 13.06 5.48 -10.37
CA LYS A 146 14.28 5.02 -9.66
C LYS A 146 14.03 3.73 -8.88
N LEU A 147 12.81 3.56 -8.36
CA LEU A 147 12.42 2.38 -7.58
C LEU A 147 12.04 1.20 -8.49
N ASP A 148 11.45 1.46 -9.64
CA ASP A 148 11.19 0.46 -10.69
C ASP A 148 11.54 1.00 -12.09
N PRO A 149 12.79 0.79 -12.55
CA PRO A 149 13.28 1.34 -13.81
C PRO A 149 12.66 0.72 -15.07
N TYR A 150 12.02 -0.44 -14.95
CA TYR A 150 11.54 -1.23 -16.09
C TYR A 150 10.02 -1.27 -16.20
N ASP A 151 9.30 -0.55 -15.32
CA ASP A 151 7.85 -0.41 -15.42
C ASP A 151 7.47 0.49 -16.61
N ILE A 152 6.89 -0.14 -17.64
CA ILE A 152 6.43 0.51 -18.87
C ILE A 152 5.38 1.60 -18.56
N VAL A 153 4.52 1.39 -17.55
CA VAL A 153 3.50 2.38 -17.17
C VAL A 153 4.15 3.64 -16.62
N ILE A 154 5.20 3.50 -15.82
CA ILE A 154 5.97 4.66 -15.30
C ILE A 154 6.65 5.41 -16.43
N GLU A 155 7.25 4.69 -17.39
CA GLU A 155 7.87 5.28 -18.58
C GLU A 155 6.84 6.07 -19.43
N ASP A 156 5.68 5.48 -19.69
CA ASP A 156 4.60 6.10 -20.46
C ASP A 156 4.10 7.39 -19.78
N LEU A 157 3.86 7.35 -18.46
CA LEU A 157 3.46 8.54 -17.69
C LEU A 157 4.52 9.64 -17.77
N LEU A 158 5.80 9.29 -17.67
CA LEU A 158 6.89 10.27 -17.77
C LEU A 158 6.90 10.96 -19.14
N ASN A 159 6.73 10.17 -20.21
CA ASN A 159 6.68 10.68 -21.58
C ASN A 159 5.46 11.56 -21.81
N GLN A 160 4.29 11.13 -21.32
CA GLN A 160 3.05 11.89 -21.39
C GLN A 160 3.20 13.26 -20.70
N TYR A 161 3.68 13.28 -19.46
CA TYR A 161 3.81 14.54 -18.71
C TYR A 161 4.84 15.49 -19.31
N LYS A 162 5.95 14.98 -19.87
CA LYS A 162 6.91 15.80 -20.63
C LYS A 162 6.26 16.46 -21.85
N GLN A 163 5.44 15.73 -22.59
CA GLN A 163 4.72 16.28 -23.74
C GLN A 163 3.70 17.34 -23.32
N SER A 164 2.94 17.09 -22.26
CA SER A 164 1.98 18.07 -21.73
C SER A 164 2.67 19.35 -21.25
N LEU A 165 3.79 19.25 -20.54
CA LEU A 165 4.58 20.41 -20.14
C LEU A 165 5.08 21.20 -21.36
N ALA A 166 5.60 20.51 -22.38
CA ALA A 166 6.08 21.16 -23.59
C ALA A 166 4.97 21.86 -24.39
N LYS A 167 3.72 21.37 -24.32
CA LYS A 167 2.55 22.05 -24.90
C LYS A 167 2.17 23.29 -24.09
N LEU A 168 2.14 23.17 -22.76
CA LEU A 168 1.80 24.27 -21.84
C LEU A 168 2.78 25.45 -21.95
N LEU A 169 4.06 25.18 -22.18
CA LEU A 169 5.07 26.25 -22.36
C LEU A 169 4.99 26.94 -23.73
N LYS A 170 4.20 26.41 -24.67
CA LYS A 170 4.00 26.97 -26.02
C LYS A 170 2.68 27.74 -26.17
N SER A 171 1.77 27.64 -25.20
CA SER A 171 0.51 28.40 -25.13
C SER A 171 0.70 29.70 -24.38
#